data_AF-A0AAV2L7G9-F1
#
_entry.id   AF-A0AAV2L7G9-F1
#
_cell.length_a   1.000
_cell.length_b   1.000
_cell.length_c   1.000
_cell.angle_alpha   90.00
_cell.angle_beta   90.00
_cell.angle_gamma   90.00
#
_symmetry.space_group_name_H-M   'P 1'
#
loop_
_entity.id
_entity.type
_entity.pdbx_description
1 polymer ?
#
loop_
_entity_poly.entity_id
_entity_poly.type
_entity_poly.pdbx_seq_one_letter_code
_entity_poly.pdbx_strand_id
1 'polypeptide(L)'
;MRLSISAKERLVLTLRFLATGESFTSLNFQFRVGKSTISQIVSETCEALYRVLAKDYLKTPTTEEEWLDIAQEFHQKWQFPHCLGALDGKHINILPPAHSGSIYRNYKGRFSVLMMALVDAKYQFLYVSVGAQGRASDAGVFNESDFKKALDQGLLNIPAAKPLPLSNIQAPFVFLGDDAYPLRRPHEAILYSSDGL
;
A
#
# COMPACT_ATOMS: atom_id res chain seq x y z
N MET A 1 35.86 -7.11 -24.54
CA MET A 1 34.41 -6.86 -24.38
C MET A 1 34.03 -7.31 -22.97
N ARG A 2 33.42 -6.47 -22.12
CA ARG A 2 32.99 -6.90 -20.78
C ARG A 2 31.74 -7.78 -20.94
N LEU A 3 31.70 -8.90 -20.21
CA LEU A 3 30.49 -9.73 -20.14
C LEU A 3 29.38 -8.94 -19.46
N SER A 4 28.15 -9.11 -19.95
CA SER A 4 26.98 -8.54 -19.30
C SER A 4 26.73 -9.22 -17.95
N ILE A 5 26.20 -8.46 -17.00
CA ILE A 5 25.78 -9.00 -15.70
C ILE A 5 24.51 -9.82 -15.93
N SER A 6 24.51 -11.07 -15.47
CA SER A 6 23.41 -12.00 -15.72
C SER A 6 22.11 -11.57 -15.01
N ALA A 7 20.95 -12.01 -15.53
CA ALA A 7 19.67 -11.75 -14.88
C ALA A 7 19.62 -12.26 -13.43
N LYS A 8 20.25 -13.42 -13.17
CA LYS A 8 20.37 -14.00 -11.83
C LYS A 8 21.13 -13.09 -10.88
N GLU A 9 22.29 -12.58 -11.29
CA GLU A 9 23.09 -11.67 -10.45
C GLU A 9 22.37 -10.36 -10.20
N ARG A 10 21.71 -9.80 -11.23
CA ARG A 10 20.89 -8.59 -11.13
C ARG A 10 19.74 -8.76 -10.12
N LEU A 11 19.10 -9.91 -10.13
CA LEU A 11 18.04 -10.26 -9.18
C LEU A 11 18.59 -10.38 -7.76
N VAL A 12 19.68 -11.13 -7.56
CA VAL A 12 20.31 -11.29 -6.23
C VAL A 12 20.73 -9.95 -5.65
N LEU A 13 21.36 -9.10 -6.48
CA LEU A 13 21.78 -7.76 -6.08
C LEU A 13 20.59 -6.90 -5.64
N THR A 14 19.51 -6.90 -6.43
CA THR A 14 18.30 -6.15 -6.12
C THR A 14 17.63 -6.66 -4.84
N LEU A 15 17.51 -7.98 -4.66
CA LEU A 15 16.94 -8.57 -3.45
C LEU A 15 17.78 -8.24 -2.21
N ARG A 16 19.11 -8.26 -2.32
CA ARG A 16 20.00 -7.85 -1.23
C ARG A 16 19.76 -6.40 -0.84
N PHE A 17 19.65 -5.51 -1.83
CA PHE A 17 19.33 -4.09 -1.58
C PHE A 17 17.98 -3.93 -0.87
N LEU A 18 16.92 -4.54 -1.38
CA LEU A 18 15.57 -4.43 -0.82
C LEU A 18 15.46 -5.01 0.61
N ALA A 19 16.15 -6.11 0.89
CA ALA A 19 16.09 -6.77 2.19
C ALA A 19 16.88 -6.06 3.30
N THR A 20 17.95 -5.33 2.94
CA THR A 20 18.90 -4.76 3.92
C THR A 20 18.91 -3.24 3.97
N GLY A 21 18.51 -2.56 2.91
CA GLY A 21 18.66 -1.11 2.76
C GLY A 21 20.13 -0.66 2.66
N GLU A 22 21.06 -1.56 2.34
CA GLU A 22 22.48 -1.23 2.20
C GLU A 22 22.72 -0.14 1.14
N SER A 23 23.72 0.73 1.38
CA SER A 23 24.11 1.73 0.39
C SER A 23 24.70 1.09 -0.87
N PHE A 24 24.56 1.75 -2.02
CA PHE A 24 25.21 1.31 -3.27
C PHE A 24 26.75 1.28 -3.15
N THR A 25 27.32 2.01 -2.20
CA THR A 25 28.76 1.91 -1.88
C THR A 25 29.10 0.54 -1.30
N SER A 26 28.30 0.04 -0.35
CA SER A 26 28.47 -1.30 0.23
C SER A 26 28.30 -2.38 -0.83
N LEU A 27 27.21 -2.30 -1.61
CA LEU A 27 26.91 -3.28 -2.66
C LEU A 27 27.97 -3.30 -3.77
N ASN A 28 28.58 -2.15 -4.10
CA ASN A 28 29.70 -2.09 -5.03
C ASN A 28 30.88 -2.95 -4.54
N PHE A 29 31.25 -2.90 -3.26
CA PHE A 29 32.33 -3.73 -2.74
C PHE A 29 31.98 -5.23 -2.76
N GLN A 30 30.72 -5.59 -2.46
CA GLN A 30 30.27 -6.99 -2.42
C GLN A 30 30.16 -7.61 -3.82
N PHE A 31 29.52 -6.92 -4.75
CA PHE A 31 29.22 -7.44 -6.09
C PHE A 31 30.27 -7.03 -7.15
N ARG A 32 31.19 -6.13 -6.81
CA ARG A 32 32.20 -5.54 -7.73
C ARG A 32 31.57 -4.88 -8.96
N VAL A 33 30.41 -4.25 -8.77
CA VAL A 33 29.65 -3.54 -9.80
C VAL A 33 29.63 -2.04 -9.47
N GLY A 34 29.92 -1.19 -10.45
CA GLY A 34 29.92 0.26 -10.25
C GLY A 34 28.57 0.80 -9.73
N LYS A 35 28.61 1.82 -8.86
CA LYS A 35 27.42 2.36 -8.17
C LYS A 35 26.31 2.83 -9.12
N SER A 36 26.67 3.43 -10.25
CA SER A 36 25.72 3.85 -11.29
C SER A 36 25.00 2.66 -11.92
N THR A 37 25.76 1.61 -12.27
CA THR A 37 25.21 0.35 -12.78
C THR A 37 24.34 -0.35 -11.75
N ILE A 38 24.71 -0.34 -10.46
CA ILE A 38 23.87 -0.84 -9.37
C ILE A 38 22.53 -0.11 -9.33
N SER A 39 22.55 1.22 -9.35
CA SER A 39 21.33 2.04 -9.33
C SER A 39 20.39 1.67 -10.48
N GLN A 40 20.94 1.52 -11.69
CA GLN A 40 20.19 1.12 -12.87
C GLN A 40 19.64 -0.31 -12.74
N ILE A 41 20.46 -1.26 -12.26
CA ILE A 41 20.04 -2.66 -12.04
C ILE A 41 18.87 -2.73 -11.08
N VAL A 42 18.95 -2.06 -9.93
CA VAL A 42 17.90 -2.07 -8.92
C VAL A 42 16.60 -1.53 -9.52
N SER A 43 16.65 -0.38 -10.22
CA SER A 43 15.47 0.23 -10.84
C SER A 43 14.83 -0.69 -11.88
N GLU A 44 15.61 -1.18 -12.85
CA GLU A 44 15.13 -2.04 -13.94
C GLU A 44 14.59 -3.37 -13.41
N THR A 45 15.22 -3.94 -12.38
CA THR A 45 14.77 -5.20 -11.78
C THR A 45 13.48 -5.01 -10.98
N CYS A 46 13.36 -3.95 -10.18
CA CYS A 46 12.11 -3.63 -9.48
C CYS A 46 10.95 -3.40 -10.46
N GLU A 47 11.20 -2.70 -11.57
CA GLU A 47 10.20 -2.49 -12.61
C GLU A 47 9.77 -3.81 -13.27
N ALA A 48 10.73 -4.70 -13.59
CA ALA A 48 10.42 -6.01 -14.14
C ALA A 48 9.60 -6.87 -13.16
N LEU A 49 9.97 -6.87 -11.87
CA LEU A 49 9.22 -7.56 -10.82
C LEU A 49 7.79 -7.03 -10.72
N TYR A 50 7.62 -5.72 -10.69
CA TYR A 50 6.30 -5.09 -10.63
C TYR A 50 5.45 -5.45 -11.85
N ARG A 51 5.98 -5.29 -13.07
CA ARG A 51 5.26 -5.59 -14.32
C ARG A 51 4.76 -7.03 -14.40
N VAL A 52 5.54 -7.99 -13.87
CA VAL A 52 5.20 -9.42 -13.95
C VAL A 52 4.32 -9.87 -12.78
N LEU A 53 4.65 -9.45 -11.56
CA LEU A 53 4.06 -9.99 -10.33
C LEU A 53 2.92 -9.14 -9.77
N ALA A 54 2.84 -7.84 -10.06
CA ALA A 54 1.83 -6.97 -9.43
C ALA A 54 0.41 -7.48 -9.69
N LYS A 55 0.12 -7.92 -10.92
CA LYS A 55 -1.19 -8.47 -11.27
C LYS A 55 -1.57 -9.72 -10.47
N ASP A 56 -0.60 -10.46 -9.94
CA ASP A 56 -0.82 -11.74 -9.26
C ASP A 56 -0.91 -11.56 -7.73
N TYR A 57 -0.15 -10.60 -7.19
CA TYR A 57 0.01 -10.39 -5.74
C TYR A 57 -0.61 -9.10 -5.20
N LEU A 58 -0.87 -8.09 -6.03
CA LEU A 58 -1.51 -6.82 -5.66
C LEU A 58 -2.86 -6.74 -6.37
N LYS A 59 -3.83 -7.50 -5.85
CA LYS A 59 -5.18 -7.62 -6.40
C LYS A 59 -6.19 -7.00 -5.46
N THR A 60 -6.83 -5.93 -5.92
CA THR A 60 -8.03 -5.43 -5.26
C THR A 60 -9.17 -6.41 -5.57
N PRO A 61 -9.93 -6.87 -4.58
CA PRO A 61 -11.12 -7.67 -4.81
C PRO A 61 -12.12 -6.96 -5.72
N THR A 62 -12.75 -7.72 -6.61
CA THR A 62 -13.69 -7.20 -7.61
C THR A 62 -15.06 -7.88 -7.53
N THR A 63 -15.21 -8.92 -6.72
CA THR A 63 -16.45 -9.67 -6.56
C THR A 63 -16.96 -9.60 -5.12
N GLU A 64 -18.26 -9.78 -4.93
CA GLU A 64 -18.86 -9.80 -3.59
C GLU A 64 -18.27 -10.94 -2.76
N GLU A 65 -18.05 -12.10 -3.38
CA GLU A 65 -17.52 -13.30 -2.73
C GLU A 65 -16.11 -13.07 -2.16
N GLU A 66 -15.20 -12.46 -2.94
CA GLU A 66 -13.84 -12.15 -2.46
C GLU A 66 -13.86 -11.19 -1.26
N TRP A 67 -14.78 -10.22 -1.25
CA TRP A 67 -14.96 -9.32 -0.10
C TRP A 67 -15.51 -10.04 1.13
N LEU A 68 -16.44 -10.98 0.94
CA LEU A 68 -16.98 -11.80 2.03
C LEU A 68 -15.92 -12.72 2.63
N ASP A 69 -15.03 -13.28 1.81
CA ASP A 69 -13.89 -14.07 2.29
C ASP A 69 -12.98 -13.23 3.19
N ILE A 70 -12.65 -12.00 2.77
CA ILE A 70 -11.85 -11.07 3.59
C ILE A 70 -12.57 -10.73 4.91
N ALA A 71 -13.88 -10.42 4.85
CA ALA A 71 -14.67 -10.14 6.04
C ALA A 71 -14.73 -11.31 7.02
N GLN A 72 -14.83 -12.54 6.49
CA GLN A 72 -14.80 -13.73 7.30
C GLN A 72 -13.42 -13.92 7.95
N GLU A 73 -12.34 -13.67 7.23
CA GLU A 73 -10.98 -13.75 7.79
C GLU A 73 -10.74 -12.71 8.89
N PHE A 74 -11.24 -11.48 8.72
CA PHE A 74 -11.21 -10.47 9.78
C PHE A 74 -12.01 -10.90 11.00
N HIS A 75 -13.20 -11.47 10.80
CA HIS A 75 -14.00 -11.96 11.91
C HIS A 75 -13.28 -13.09 12.67
N GLN A 76 -12.70 -14.05 11.96
CA GLN A 76 -12.01 -15.19 12.57
C GLN A 76 -10.74 -14.77 13.33
N LYS A 77 -9.91 -13.91 12.74
CA LYS A 77 -8.61 -13.53 13.33
C LYS A 77 -8.69 -12.39 14.34
N TRP A 78 -9.51 -11.38 14.04
CA TRP A 78 -9.53 -10.11 14.75
C TRP A 78 -10.84 -9.85 15.48
N GLN A 79 -11.79 -10.80 15.44
CA GLN A 79 -13.13 -10.67 16.03
C GLN A 79 -13.90 -9.44 15.52
N PHE A 80 -13.55 -8.96 14.31
CA PHE A 80 -14.17 -7.81 13.69
C PHE A 80 -15.01 -8.24 12.48
N PRO A 81 -16.33 -8.46 12.64
CA PRO A 81 -17.19 -8.82 11.52
C PRO A 81 -17.32 -7.69 10.51
N HIS A 82 -17.57 -8.05 9.25
CA HIS A 82 -17.83 -7.13 8.13
C HIS A 82 -16.68 -6.19 7.74
N CYS A 83 -15.45 -6.40 8.25
CA CYS A 83 -14.28 -5.63 7.81
C CYS A 83 -13.78 -6.11 6.45
N LEU A 84 -13.67 -5.20 5.49
CA LEU A 84 -13.19 -5.48 4.14
C LEU A 84 -11.69 -5.18 3.95
N GLY A 85 -11.03 -4.65 4.96
CA GLY A 85 -9.62 -4.30 4.91
C GLY A 85 -9.29 -3.10 5.79
N ALA A 86 -8.01 -2.97 6.15
CA ALA A 86 -7.49 -1.82 6.87
C ALA A 86 -6.71 -0.91 5.94
N LEU A 87 -7.05 0.37 5.93
CA LEU A 87 -6.49 1.42 5.09
C LEU A 87 -5.60 2.32 5.95
N ASP A 88 -4.37 2.55 5.49
CA ASP A 88 -3.44 3.45 6.18
C ASP A 88 -2.51 4.17 5.19
N GLY A 89 -2.00 5.32 5.63
CA GLY A 89 -1.02 6.14 4.94
C GLY A 89 0.36 6.06 5.56
N LYS A 90 1.39 5.95 4.72
CA LYS A 90 2.79 5.91 5.15
C LYS A 90 3.63 6.92 4.39
N HIS A 91 4.27 7.81 5.15
CA HIS A 91 5.31 8.68 4.61
C HIS A 91 6.63 7.92 4.40
N ILE A 92 7.03 7.79 3.14
CA ILE A 92 8.33 7.24 2.74
C ILE A 92 9.29 8.44 2.60
N ASN A 93 10.31 8.47 3.45
CA ASN A 93 11.30 9.55 3.42
C ASN A 93 12.07 9.55 2.10
N ILE A 94 12.25 10.74 1.53
CA ILE A 94 13.02 10.94 0.32
C ILE A 94 14.07 12.02 0.53
N LEU A 95 15.10 12.01 -0.31
CA LEU A 95 15.89 13.22 -0.52
C LEU A 95 15.02 14.22 -1.29
N PRO A 96 15.04 15.51 -0.92
CA PRO A 96 14.27 16.52 -1.63
C PRO A 96 14.70 16.55 -3.10
N PRO A 97 13.78 16.40 -4.06
CA PRO A 97 14.11 16.57 -5.46
C PRO A 97 14.64 17.98 -5.72
N ALA A 98 15.54 18.13 -6.70
CA ALA A 98 16.10 19.42 -7.06
C ALA A 98 14.97 20.43 -7.38
N HIS A 99 15.08 21.65 -6.86
CA HIS A 99 14.09 22.73 -7.06
C HIS A 99 12.66 22.41 -6.59
N SER A 100 12.46 21.43 -5.71
CA SER A 100 11.12 21.04 -5.21
C SER A 100 10.55 21.93 -4.10
N GLY A 101 11.31 22.90 -3.59
CA GLY A 101 10.87 23.77 -2.51
C GLY A 101 10.40 22.98 -1.27
N SER A 102 9.19 23.27 -0.79
CA SER A 102 8.55 22.57 0.35
C SER A 102 7.51 21.54 -0.06
N ILE A 103 7.40 21.21 -1.36
CA ILE A 103 6.30 20.39 -1.90
C ILE A 103 6.23 19.00 -1.26
N TYR A 104 7.39 18.38 -1.03
CA TYR A 104 7.49 17.06 -0.40
C TYR A 104 7.67 17.14 1.12
N ARG A 105 7.65 18.33 1.71
CA ARG A 105 7.87 18.52 3.14
C ARG A 105 6.59 18.19 3.90
N ASN A 106 6.66 17.16 4.75
CA ASN A 106 5.55 16.75 5.60
C ASN A 106 5.44 17.60 6.88
N TYR A 107 4.37 17.38 7.63
CA TYR A 107 4.09 18.09 8.88
C TYR A 107 5.16 17.87 9.97
N LYS A 108 5.93 16.78 9.89
CA LYS A 108 7.09 16.49 10.76
C LYS A 108 8.38 17.16 10.29
N GLY A 109 8.31 18.02 9.27
CA GLY A 109 9.43 18.77 8.73
C GLY A 109 10.39 17.98 7.85
N ARG A 110 10.08 16.71 7.52
CA ARG A 110 10.89 15.83 6.66
C ARG A 110 10.38 15.83 5.23
N PHE A 111 11.23 15.50 4.27
CA PHE A 111 10.82 15.29 2.88
C PHE A 111 10.34 13.84 2.68
N SER A 112 9.16 13.66 2.11
CA SER A 112 8.56 12.34 1.91
C SER A 112 7.60 12.30 0.73
N VAL A 113 7.39 11.10 0.20
CA VAL A 113 6.20 10.75 -0.60
C VAL A 113 5.25 9.96 0.26
N LEU A 114 3.95 10.13 0.04
CA LEU A 114 2.91 9.38 0.74
C LEU A 114 2.54 8.14 -0.07
N MET A 115 2.52 6.99 0.61
CA MET A 115 1.97 5.73 0.12
C MET A 115 0.71 5.42 0.92
N MET A 116 -0.41 5.21 0.24
CA MET A 116 -1.63 4.72 0.84
C MET A 116 -1.81 3.24 0.50
N ALA A 117 -2.20 2.42 1.47
CA ALA A 117 -2.35 1.00 1.26
C ALA A 117 -3.58 0.44 1.98
N LEU A 118 -4.28 -0.47 1.32
CA LEU A 118 -5.33 -1.30 1.90
C LEU A 118 -4.79 -2.72 2.10
N VAL A 119 -4.99 -3.29 3.28
CA VAL A 119 -4.51 -4.63 3.62
C VAL A 119 -5.64 -5.53 4.14
N ASP A 120 -5.49 -6.84 3.94
CA ASP A 120 -6.40 -7.85 4.48
C ASP A 120 -6.04 -8.28 5.91
N ALA A 121 -6.80 -9.22 6.45
CA ALA A 121 -6.58 -9.78 7.79
C ALA A 121 -5.27 -10.59 7.94
N LYS A 122 -4.58 -10.89 6.83
CA LYS A 122 -3.27 -11.58 6.78
C LYS A 122 -2.11 -10.60 6.55
N TYR A 123 -2.37 -9.29 6.58
CA TYR A 123 -1.40 -8.24 6.28
C TYR A 123 -0.90 -8.23 4.83
N GLN A 124 -1.67 -8.80 3.91
CA GLN A 124 -1.38 -8.77 2.48
C GLN A 124 -1.99 -7.51 1.87
N PHE A 125 -1.24 -6.87 0.97
CA PHE A 125 -1.71 -5.69 0.26
C PHE A 125 -2.80 -6.07 -0.75
N LEU A 126 -3.98 -5.49 -0.57
CA LEU A 126 -5.09 -5.55 -1.52
C LEU A 126 -4.98 -4.42 -2.54
N TYR A 127 -4.61 -3.23 -2.08
CA TYR A 127 -4.45 -2.05 -2.92
C TYR A 127 -3.30 -1.19 -2.39
N VAL A 128 -2.54 -0.58 -3.30
CA VAL A 128 -1.47 0.36 -2.97
C VAL A 128 -1.50 1.51 -3.98
N SER A 129 -1.39 2.75 -3.48
CA SER A 129 -1.16 3.96 -4.27
C SER A 129 0.06 4.70 -3.72
N VAL A 130 1.02 5.03 -4.58
CA VAL A 130 2.28 5.67 -4.20
C VAL A 130 2.49 6.92 -5.02
N GLY A 131 3.01 7.99 -4.39
CA GLY A 131 3.57 9.13 -5.11
C GLY A 131 2.92 10.47 -4.78
N ALA A 132 1.94 10.48 -3.87
CA ALA A 132 1.39 11.72 -3.38
C ALA A 132 2.45 12.56 -2.66
N GLN A 133 2.31 13.88 -2.75
CA GLN A 133 3.25 14.84 -2.19
C GLN A 133 3.25 14.74 -0.66
N GLY A 134 4.41 14.86 -0.01
CA GLY A 134 4.53 14.70 1.44
C GLY A 134 3.73 15.69 2.29
N ARG A 135 3.22 16.78 1.71
CA ARG A 135 2.31 17.72 2.37
C ARG A 135 0.82 17.33 2.31
N ALA A 136 0.47 16.38 1.47
CA ALA A 136 -0.90 15.89 1.36
C ALA A 136 -1.27 15.15 2.65
N SER A 137 -2.53 15.27 3.07
CA SER A 137 -3.09 14.46 4.16
C SER A 137 -3.56 13.11 3.62
N ASP A 138 -3.66 12.11 4.49
CA ASP A 138 -4.14 10.77 4.13
C ASP A 138 -5.56 10.82 3.53
N ALA A 139 -6.45 11.62 4.12
CA ALA A 139 -7.77 11.88 3.52
C ALA A 139 -7.71 12.56 2.15
N GLY A 140 -6.77 13.49 1.93
CA GLY A 140 -6.60 14.13 0.63
C GLY A 140 -6.21 13.11 -0.44
N VAL A 141 -5.23 12.27 -0.13
CA VAL A 141 -4.76 11.22 -1.03
C VAL A 141 -5.83 10.16 -1.28
N PHE A 142 -6.60 9.79 -0.25
CA PHE A 142 -7.73 8.89 -0.40
C PHE A 142 -8.79 9.45 -1.33
N ASN A 143 -9.22 10.70 -1.13
CA ASN A 143 -10.25 11.32 -1.96
C ASN A 143 -9.86 11.42 -3.44
N GLU A 144 -8.57 11.55 -3.75
CA GLU A 144 -8.07 11.61 -5.12
C GLU A 144 -7.76 10.22 -5.72
N SER A 145 -7.76 9.18 -4.89
CA SER A 145 -7.36 7.83 -5.29
C SER A 145 -8.35 7.15 -6.23
N ASP A 146 -7.84 6.27 -7.08
CA ASP A 146 -8.68 5.49 -7.98
C ASP A 146 -9.52 4.45 -7.23
N PHE A 147 -9.04 3.99 -6.06
CA PHE A 147 -9.84 3.18 -5.15
C PHE A 147 -11.10 3.90 -4.68
N LYS A 148 -10.97 5.16 -4.24
CA LYS A 148 -12.14 5.97 -3.83
C LYS A 148 -13.11 6.20 -4.97
N LYS A 149 -12.61 6.52 -6.17
CA LYS A 149 -13.46 6.69 -7.36
C LYS A 149 -14.22 5.41 -7.69
N ALA A 150 -13.56 4.26 -7.62
CA ALA A 150 -14.20 2.97 -7.85
C ALA A 150 -15.25 2.65 -6.79
N LEU A 151 -14.99 3.00 -5.52
CA LEU A 151 -15.93 2.85 -4.42
C LEU A 151 -17.18 3.73 -4.62
N ASP A 152 -17.00 5.01 -4.94
CA ASP A 152 -18.10 5.95 -5.19
C ASP A 152 -18.96 5.57 -6.40
N GLN A 153 -18.34 4.97 -7.41
CA GLN A 153 -19.03 4.52 -8.62
C GLN A 153 -19.66 3.12 -8.46
N GLY A 154 -19.50 2.46 -7.30
CA GLY A 154 -20.01 1.12 -7.05
C GLY A 154 -19.31 0.01 -7.85
N LEU A 155 -18.12 0.28 -8.39
CA LEU A 155 -17.36 -0.65 -9.24
C LEU A 155 -16.68 -1.78 -8.45
N LEU A 156 -16.62 -1.66 -7.13
CA LEU A 156 -15.96 -2.65 -6.26
C LEU A 156 -16.88 -3.80 -5.85
N ASN A 157 -18.17 -3.79 -6.19
CA ASN A 157 -19.14 -4.85 -5.83
C ASN A 157 -19.15 -5.16 -4.31
N ILE A 158 -19.19 -4.10 -3.50
CA ILE A 158 -19.24 -4.21 -2.03
C ILE A 158 -20.53 -4.94 -1.61
N PRO A 159 -20.46 -5.95 -0.73
CA PRO A 159 -21.64 -6.68 -0.28
C PRO A 159 -22.67 -5.75 0.38
N ALA A 160 -23.95 -6.07 0.19
CA ALA A 160 -25.03 -5.40 0.92
C ALA A 160 -24.93 -5.66 2.43
N ALA A 161 -25.52 -4.78 3.24
CA ALA A 161 -25.57 -4.94 4.69
C ALA A 161 -26.15 -6.30 5.10
N LYS A 162 -25.53 -6.93 6.10
CA LYS A 162 -25.94 -8.23 6.66
C LYS A 162 -26.12 -8.11 8.18
N PRO A 163 -26.84 -9.03 8.83
CA PRO A 163 -26.92 -9.07 10.29
C PRO A 163 -25.54 -9.35 10.90
N LEU A 164 -25.20 -8.63 11.97
CA LEU A 164 -24.01 -8.95 12.76
C LEU A 164 -24.13 -10.35 13.41
N PRO A 165 -23.00 -11.04 13.66
CA PRO A 165 -23.03 -12.31 14.38
C PRO A 165 -23.80 -12.20 15.69
N LEU A 166 -24.70 -13.16 15.94
CA LEU A 166 -25.55 -13.22 17.15
C LEU A 166 -26.50 -12.04 17.34
N SER A 167 -26.78 -11.27 16.28
CA SER A 167 -27.64 -10.09 16.33
C SER A 167 -28.55 -9.99 15.11
N ASN A 168 -29.68 -9.29 15.28
CA ASN A 168 -30.57 -8.91 14.16
C ASN A 168 -30.26 -7.52 13.61
N ILE A 169 -29.21 -6.87 14.12
CA ILE A 169 -28.78 -5.55 13.66
C ILE A 169 -28.12 -5.70 12.29
N GLN A 170 -28.76 -5.13 11.27
CA GLN A 170 -28.20 -4.98 9.94
C GLN A 170 -27.07 -3.96 10.00
N ALA A 171 -25.84 -4.40 9.70
CA ALA A 171 -24.68 -3.54 9.65
C ALA A 171 -24.04 -3.60 8.25
N PRO A 172 -23.56 -2.45 7.72
CA PRO A 172 -22.84 -2.44 6.45
C PRO A 172 -21.51 -3.18 6.57
N PHE A 173 -20.91 -3.46 5.41
CA PHE A 173 -19.50 -3.78 5.31
C PHE A 173 -18.66 -2.52 5.25
N VAL A 174 -17.47 -2.58 5.86
CA VAL A 174 -16.73 -1.42 6.34
C VAL A 174 -15.24 -1.63 6.10
N PHE A 175 -14.51 -0.55 5.84
CA PHE A 175 -13.05 -0.57 5.87
C PHE A 175 -12.59 -0.10 7.26
N LEU A 176 -11.37 -0.38 7.68
CA LEU A 176 -10.77 0.17 8.89
C LEU A 176 -9.74 1.22 8.49
N GLY A 177 -9.45 2.16 9.37
CA GLY A 177 -8.50 3.23 9.13
C GLY A 177 -8.46 4.18 10.30
N ASP A 178 -7.49 5.10 10.29
CA ASP A 178 -7.28 6.03 11.40
C ASP A 178 -8.19 7.26 11.34
N ASP A 179 -8.06 8.12 12.34
CA ASP A 179 -8.85 9.34 12.51
C ASP A 179 -8.66 10.37 11.38
N ALA A 180 -7.63 10.20 10.54
CA ALA A 180 -7.40 11.10 9.42
C ALA A 180 -8.45 10.92 8.32
N TYR A 181 -9.18 9.79 8.29
CA TYR A 181 -10.20 9.50 7.28
C TYR A 181 -11.63 9.85 7.76
N PRO A 182 -12.44 10.55 6.94
CA PRO A 182 -13.77 10.98 7.34
C PRO A 182 -14.79 9.83 7.31
N LEU A 183 -15.64 9.75 8.33
CA LEU A 183 -16.83 8.88 8.31
C LEU A 183 -17.81 9.29 7.21
N ARG A 184 -18.23 8.35 6.37
CA ARG A 184 -19.27 8.58 5.35
C ARG A 184 -20.25 7.40 5.25
N ARG A 185 -21.52 7.68 4.94
CA ARG A 185 -22.60 6.67 4.76
C ARG A 185 -22.85 6.43 3.27
N PRO A 186 -23.30 5.23 2.81
CA PRO A 186 -23.62 4.00 3.55
C PRO A 186 -22.60 2.85 3.38
N HIS A 187 -21.50 3.05 2.64
CA HIS A 187 -20.49 2.01 2.32
C HIS A 187 -19.06 2.37 2.76
N GLU A 188 -18.90 3.44 3.54
CA GLU A 188 -17.60 4.05 3.89
C GLU A 188 -17.45 4.25 5.40
N ALA A 189 -17.89 3.30 6.22
CA ALA A 189 -17.44 3.34 7.60
C ALA A 189 -15.98 2.87 7.57
N ILE A 190 -15.05 3.83 7.58
CA ILE A 190 -13.71 3.62 8.09
C ILE A 190 -13.88 3.61 9.60
N LEU A 191 -13.97 2.43 10.21
CA LEU A 191 -14.24 2.33 11.65
C LEU A 191 -12.95 2.50 12.46
N TYR A 192 -13.05 3.41 13.44
CA TYR A 192 -12.04 3.79 14.41
C TYR A 192 -11.60 2.64 15.32
N SER A 193 -10.31 2.63 15.67
CA SER A 193 -9.83 2.09 16.95
C SER A 193 -9.16 3.24 17.71
N SER A 194 -9.90 3.89 18.60
CA SER A 194 -9.41 5.01 19.42
C SER A 194 -8.65 4.58 20.67
N ASP A 195 -8.15 3.35 20.75
CA ASP A 195 -7.34 2.89 21.87
C ASP A 195 -5.98 2.43 21.38
N GLY A 196 -4.96 3.21 21.76
CA GLY A 196 -3.58 3.05 21.33
C GLY A 196 -2.91 1.77 21.80
N LEU A 197 -1.95 1.35 20.99
CA LEU A 197 -0.69 0.77 21.45
C LEU A 197 0.42 1.81 21.21
#